data_AF-A0AAE0MTE9-F1
#
_entry.id   AF-A0AAE0MTE9-F1
#
_cell.length_a   1.000
_cell.length_b   1.000
_cell.length_c   1.000
_cell.angle_alpha   90.00
_cell.angle_beta   90.00
_cell.angle_gamma   90.00
#
_symmetry.space_group_name_H-M   'P 1'
#
loop_
_entity.id
_entity.type
_entity.pdbx_description
1 polymer ?
#
loop_
_entity_poly.entity_id
_entity_poly.type
_entity_poly.pdbx_seq_one_letter_code
_entity_poly.pdbx_strand_id
1 'polypeptide(L)'
;MKHRWFLLAEDYSVRQLTQETDKLPALSGVAQSYQRHFGPEAVYMAGTWSTHLPDALLWMTRQPSDDSFAVRASTLRLKDVPSAVADTSSITPKPCHPADKVLAGLKVAEMKGTPKYPDPYGALISDGSHLLLTGARLVKIDGFAPPLTRYGDQDMAMNDLAILRGGEMVGVLHPDVRSDLDIERYNASTDKVGLVCLALMGEPERGETERPSLYHDLNVKNGELVMGLVLRRRENGEDGEYERVGLARWMRLEMFREVGEGVVKLV
;
A
#
# COMPACT_ATOMS: atom_id res chain seq x y z
N MET A 1 -20.44 3.73 4.50
CA MET A 1 -19.69 4.55 5.48
C MET A 1 -18.20 4.54 5.22
N LYS A 2 -17.54 3.39 5.02
CA LYS A 2 -16.11 3.27 4.63
C LYS A 2 -15.68 4.22 3.52
N HIS A 3 -16.37 4.22 2.38
CA HIS A 3 -16.05 5.10 1.25
C HIS A 3 -16.12 6.60 1.58
N ARG A 4 -17.05 7.03 2.45
CA ARG A 4 -17.15 8.44 2.86
C ARG A 4 -15.99 8.88 3.75
N TRP A 5 -15.52 8.00 4.65
CA TRP A 5 -14.32 8.25 5.43
C TRP A 5 -13.09 8.43 4.52
N PHE A 6 -12.98 7.56 3.52
CA PHE A 6 -11.88 7.62 2.56
C PHE A 6 -11.87 8.92 1.73
N LEU A 7 -13.02 9.33 1.19
CA LEU A 7 -13.14 10.62 0.48
C LEU A 7 -12.82 11.82 1.37
N LEU A 8 -13.24 11.78 2.65
CA LEU A 8 -12.93 12.83 3.60
C LEU A 8 -11.43 12.94 3.85
N ALA A 9 -10.77 11.81 4.11
CA ALA A 9 -9.34 11.79 4.38
C ALA A 9 -8.50 12.20 3.16
N GLU A 10 -8.93 11.84 1.95
CA GLU A 10 -8.39 12.33 0.68
C GLU A 10 -8.48 13.85 0.54
N ASP A 11 -9.69 14.40 0.70
CA ASP A 11 -9.91 15.85 0.57
C ASP A 11 -9.21 16.64 1.68
N TYR A 12 -9.03 16.04 2.85
CA TYR A 12 -8.38 16.68 3.97
C TYR A 12 -6.84 16.65 3.88
N SER A 13 -6.24 15.58 3.35
CA SER A 13 -4.78 15.43 3.31
C SER A 13 -4.07 16.53 2.51
N VAL A 14 -4.71 17.00 1.43
CA VAL A 14 -4.17 18.06 0.57
C VAL A 14 -4.23 19.46 1.17
N ARG A 15 -4.94 19.64 2.29
CA ARG A 15 -5.10 20.96 2.91
C ARG A 15 -3.78 21.37 3.57
N GLN A 16 -3.43 22.64 3.47
CA GLN A 16 -2.27 23.18 4.17
C GLN A 16 -2.72 23.71 5.53
N LEU A 17 -2.21 23.13 6.61
CA LEU A 17 -2.42 23.67 7.96
C LEU A 17 -1.23 24.55 8.34
N THR A 18 -1.47 25.52 9.22
CA THR A 18 -0.39 26.30 9.82
C THR A 18 0.61 25.41 10.56
N GLN A 19 0.13 24.32 11.17
CA GLN A 19 0.93 23.31 11.85
C GLN A 19 0.53 21.92 11.34
N GLU A 20 1.42 21.26 10.58
CA GLU A 20 1.13 19.95 9.96
C GLU A 20 0.84 18.84 10.98
N THR A 21 1.40 18.96 12.19
CA THR A 21 1.16 18.03 13.30
C THR A 21 -0.29 18.01 13.76
N ASP A 22 -1.07 19.04 13.43
CA ASP A 22 -2.46 19.18 13.87
C ASP A 22 -3.46 18.50 12.94
N LYS A 23 -3.03 17.97 11.78
CA LYS A 23 -3.95 17.37 10.81
C LYS A 23 -4.73 16.16 11.37
N LEU A 24 -4.03 15.22 12.00
CA LEU A 24 -4.67 14.05 12.60
C LEU A 24 -5.53 14.44 13.83
N PRO A 25 -5.03 15.23 14.79
CA PRO A 25 -5.85 15.77 15.87
C PRO A 25 -7.09 16.54 15.38
N ALA A 26 -7.01 17.30 14.30
CA ALA A 26 -8.13 18.05 13.74
C ALA A 26 -9.24 17.15 13.17
N LEU A 27 -8.91 15.91 12.79
CA LEU A 27 -9.88 14.89 12.37
C LEU A 27 -10.46 14.10 13.54
N SER A 28 -9.95 14.23 14.76
CA SER A 28 -10.35 13.42 15.93
C SER A 28 -11.85 13.49 16.21
N GLY A 29 -12.46 14.69 16.17
CA GLY A 29 -13.88 14.87 16.40
C GLY A 29 -14.75 14.17 15.32
N VAL A 30 -14.28 14.18 14.07
CA VAL A 30 -14.95 13.46 12.98
C VAL A 30 -14.78 11.95 13.15
N ALA A 31 -13.57 11.49 13.48
CA ALA A 31 -13.30 10.09 13.77
C ALA A 31 -14.20 9.55 14.89
N GLN A 32 -14.32 10.29 16.01
CA GLN A 32 -15.21 9.93 17.12
C GLN A 32 -16.68 9.83 16.71
N SER A 33 -17.16 10.72 15.83
CA SER A 33 -18.52 10.64 15.27
C SER A 33 -18.71 9.39 14.39
N TYR A 34 -17.66 9.02 13.64
CA TYR A 34 -17.66 7.84 12.78
C TYR A 34 -17.55 6.52 13.57
N GLN A 35 -16.99 6.52 14.79
CA GLN A 35 -16.92 5.33 15.66
C GLN A 35 -18.28 4.63 15.80
N ARG A 36 -19.36 5.41 15.97
CA ARG A 36 -20.74 4.88 16.11
C ARG A 36 -21.22 4.12 14.87
N HIS A 37 -20.61 4.37 13.71
CA HIS A 37 -20.97 3.77 12.44
C HIS A 37 -20.11 2.57 12.05
N PHE A 38 -18.93 2.41 12.67
CA PHE A 38 -18.03 1.27 12.41
C PHE A 38 -18.12 0.17 13.48
N GLY A 39 -18.86 0.43 14.57
CA GLY A 39 -19.10 -0.53 15.64
C GLY A 39 -18.07 -0.40 16.77
N PRO A 40 -18.31 -1.08 17.90
CA PRO A 40 -17.45 -0.98 19.09
C PRO A 40 -16.07 -1.62 18.89
N GLU A 41 -15.97 -2.65 18.04
CA GLU A 41 -14.73 -3.37 17.75
C GLU A 41 -13.80 -2.61 16.78
N ALA A 42 -14.29 -1.54 16.14
CA ALA A 42 -13.49 -0.77 15.19
C ALA A 42 -12.52 0.14 15.94
N VAL A 43 -11.26 -0.27 15.99
CA VAL A 43 -10.17 0.56 16.53
C VAL A 43 -9.75 1.60 15.48
N TYR A 44 -9.78 2.88 15.85
CA TYR A 44 -9.14 3.95 15.09
C TYR A 44 -7.68 4.07 15.48
N MET A 45 -6.80 4.17 14.50
CA MET A 45 -5.39 4.41 14.75
C MET A 45 -4.74 5.11 13.56
N ALA A 46 -4.03 6.20 13.84
CA ALA A 46 -3.22 6.97 12.91
C ALA A 46 -3.94 7.35 11.59
N GLY A 47 -5.18 7.83 11.61
CA GLY A 47 -5.87 8.23 10.37
C GLY A 47 -6.74 7.15 9.72
N THR A 48 -6.68 5.90 10.18
CA THR A 48 -7.46 4.80 9.62
C THR A 48 -8.15 3.94 10.67
N TRP A 49 -8.96 2.99 10.20
CA TRP A 49 -9.77 2.09 11.01
C TRP A 49 -9.31 0.65 10.78
N SER A 50 -9.18 -0.12 11.86
CA SER A 50 -8.85 -1.55 11.81
C SER A 50 -9.77 -2.36 10.89
N THR A 51 -11.07 -2.05 10.89
CA THR A 51 -12.07 -2.68 10.01
C THR A 51 -11.91 -2.34 8.53
N HIS A 52 -11.06 -1.38 8.19
CA HIS A 52 -10.77 -0.97 6.82
C HIS A 52 -9.40 -1.45 6.31
N LEU A 53 -8.60 -2.09 7.16
CA LEU A 53 -7.31 -2.70 6.82
C LEU A 53 -7.59 -4.08 6.21
N PRO A 54 -7.79 -4.19 4.89
CA PRO A 54 -6.67 -4.12 3.92
C PRO A 54 -6.70 -2.95 2.93
N ASP A 55 -7.87 -2.40 2.60
CA ASP A 55 -8.01 -1.33 1.59
C ASP A 55 -7.20 -0.08 1.95
N ALA A 56 -7.15 0.27 3.24
CA ALA A 56 -6.37 1.42 3.70
C ALA A 56 -4.86 1.22 3.49
N LEU A 57 -4.36 -0.02 3.42
CA LEU A 57 -2.96 -0.28 3.09
C LEU A 57 -2.64 0.00 1.62
N LEU A 58 -3.65 0.14 0.75
CA LEU A 58 -3.43 0.30 -0.70
C LEU A 58 -3.41 1.76 -1.14
N TRP A 59 -3.53 2.68 -0.19
CA TRP A 59 -3.40 4.09 -0.50
C TRP A 59 -1.97 4.43 -0.91
N MET A 60 -1.91 5.43 -1.76
CA MET A 60 -0.70 6.10 -2.20
C MET A 60 -0.96 7.59 -2.07
N THR A 61 0.05 8.33 -1.62
CA THR A 61 0.05 9.78 -1.71
C THR A 61 0.46 10.22 -3.12
N ARG A 62 0.00 11.39 -3.58
CA ARG A 62 0.42 12.10 -4.80
C ARG A 62 1.23 13.34 -4.39
N GLN A 63 2.53 13.40 -4.67
CA GLN A 63 3.33 14.60 -4.36
C GLN A 63 3.03 15.78 -5.32
N PRO A 64 3.07 17.05 -4.86
CA PRO A 64 2.73 18.22 -5.68
C PRO A 64 3.78 18.71 -6.71
N SER A 65 4.99 18.18 -6.80
CA SER A 65 6.06 18.79 -7.63
C SER A 65 6.62 17.87 -8.72
N ASP A 66 6.23 18.14 -9.97
CA ASP A 66 7.12 18.62 -11.05
C ASP A 66 6.30 18.67 -12.36
N ASP A 67 5.64 19.80 -12.65
CA ASP A 67 5.09 20.29 -13.95
C ASP A 67 4.61 19.28 -15.02
N SER A 68 4.24 18.09 -14.58
CA SER A 68 3.90 16.93 -15.36
C SER A 68 2.92 16.14 -14.50
N PHE A 69 1.86 15.66 -15.12
CA PHE A 69 0.75 14.92 -14.51
C PHE A 69 1.16 13.56 -13.92
N ALA A 70 2.42 13.38 -13.53
CA ALA A 70 2.99 12.13 -13.05
C ALA A 70 2.65 11.92 -11.57
N VAL A 71 1.73 10.98 -11.33
CA VAL A 71 1.43 10.38 -10.03
C VAL A 71 2.73 9.81 -9.44
N ARG A 72 3.28 10.43 -8.38
CA ARG A 72 4.40 9.86 -7.61
C ARG A 72 3.84 9.31 -6.30
N ALA A 73 4.03 8.02 -6.08
CA ALA A 73 3.61 7.31 -4.88
C ALA A 73 4.51 7.67 -3.69
N SER A 74 3.91 8.06 -2.57
CA SER A 74 4.56 7.98 -1.26
C SER A 74 3.74 7.32 -0.14
N THR A 75 4.47 6.49 0.61
CA THR A 75 4.26 5.82 1.89
C THR A 75 2.88 5.74 2.55
N LEU A 76 2.36 4.51 2.66
CA LEU A 76 1.63 4.06 3.85
C LEU A 76 2.46 2.97 4.53
N ARG A 77 3.61 3.37 5.08
CA ARG A 77 4.38 2.55 6.01
C ARG A 77 3.74 2.68 7.38
N LEU A 78 3.82 1.66 8.24
CA LEU A 78 3.24 1.79 9.58
C LEU A 78 3.91 2.88 10.43
N LYS A 79 5.18 3.16 10.13
CA LYS A 79 5.91 4.32 10.65
C LYS A 79 5.43 5.69 10.13
N ASP A 80 4.65 5.73 9.04
CA ASP A 80 4.23 6.94 8.29
C ASP A 80 2.70 7.08 8.13
N VAL A 81 1.87 6.18 8.69
CA VAL A 81 0.42 6.45 8.85
C VAL A 81 0.18 7.82 9.54
N PRO A 82 1.05 8.27 10.46
CA PRO A 82 1.05 9.65 10.96
C PRO A 82 1.25 10.77 9.92
N SER A 83 1.98 10.49 8.85
CA SER A 83 2.47 11.49 7.90
C SER A 83 1.72 11.52 6.58
N ALA A 84 1.00 10.46 6.19
CA ALA A 84 0.19 10.50 4.96
C ALA A 84 -0.96 11.53 5.07
N VAL A 85 -1.51 11.72 6.27
CA VAL A 85 -2.44 12.83 6.52
C VAL A 85 -1.68 14.13 6.73
N ALA A 86 -0.48 14.12 7.34
CA ALA A 86 0.35 15.31 7.59
C ALA A 86 0.98 15.93 6.32
N ASP A 87 1.20 15.16 5.26
CA ASP A 87 1.91 15.63 4.08
C ASP A 87 0.95 16.13 3.00
N THR A 88 1.36 17.19 2.29
CA THR A 88 0.59 17.99 1.32
C THR A 88 0.29 17.25 0.03
N SER A 89 -0.25 16.05 0.14
CA SER A 89 -0.31 15.08 -0.95
C SER A 89 -1.71 14.50 -1.07
N SER A 90 -2.21 14.38 -2.31
CA SER A 90 -3.55 13.83 -2.58
C SER A 90 -3.51 12.32 -2.39
N ILE A 91 -4.34 11.82 -1.48
CA ILE A 91 -4.51 10.39 -1.23
C ILE A 91 -5.71 9.92 -2.04
N THR A 92 -5.56 9.00 -3.00
CA THR A 92 -6.74 8.49 -3.74
C THR A 92 -7.22 7.13 -3.22
N PRO A 93 -8.45 7.02 -2.67
CA PRO A 93 -9.07 5.74 -2.36
C PRO A 93 -9.70 5.17 -3.63
N LYS A 94 -9.21 4.01 -4.08
CA LYS A 94 -9.80 3.35 -5.25
C LYS A 94 -10.98 2.47 -4.81
N PRO A 95 -12.23 2.78 -5.23
CA PRO A 95 -13.36 1.90 -4.96
C PRO A 95 -13.15 0.59 -5.72
N CYS A 96 -13.39 -0.50 -5.03
CA CYS A 96 -13.13 -1.83 -5.54
C CYS A 96 -14.31 -2.75 -5.30
N HIS A 97 -14.57 -3.59 -6.29
CA HIS A 97 -15.48 -4.72 -6.15
C HIS A 97 -14.75 -5.88 -5.46
N PRO A 98 -15.48 -6.75 -4.75
CA PRO A 98 -14.90 -7.85 -4.00
C PRO A 98 -14.32 -8.87 -4.98
N ALA A 99 -13.04 -8.74 -5.30
CA ALA A 99 -12.34 -9.82 -5.95
C ALA A 99 -12.12 -10.92 -4.91
N ASP A 100 -13.05 -11.87 -4.98
CA ASP A 100 -12.95 -13.30 -4.73
C ASP A 100 -12.26 -13.80 -3.45
N LYS A 101 -12.83 -14.92 -2.98
CA LYS A 101 -12.52 -15.69 -1.77
C LYS A 101 -11.04 -15.98 -1.48
N VAL A 102 -10.12 -15.74 -2.42
CA VAL A 102 -8.67 -16.00 -2.29
C VAL A 102 -8.03 -15.21 -1.14
N LEU A 103 -8.62 -14.05 -0.79
CA LEU A 103 -8.12 -13.17 0.27
C LEU A 103 -8.98 -13.18 1.53
N ALA A 104 -10.02 -14.04 1.58
CA ALA A 104 -10.91 -14.15 2.73
C ALA A 104 -10.21 -14.62 4.02
N GLY A 105 -9.00 -15.19 3.89
CA GLY A 105 -8.16 -15.56 5.03
C GLY A 105 -7.45 -14.38 5.70
N LEU A 106 -7.23 -13.27 4.97
CA LEU A 106 -6.44 -12.15 5.46
C LEU A 106 -7.18 -11.39 6.56
N LYS A 107 -6.56 -11.30 7.75
CA LYS A 107 -7.15 -10.63 8.92
C LYS A 107 -6.10 -9.83 9.67
N VAL A 108 -6.54 -8.70 10.23
CA VAL A 108 -5.78 -7.97 11.24
C VAL A 108 -5.90 -8.75 12.55
N ALA A 109 -4.77 -9.31 13.01
CA ALA A 109 -4.68 -10.00 14.29
C ALA A 109 -4.34 -9.03 15.42
N GLU A 110 -3.48 -8.05 15.16
CA GLU A 110 -3.05 -7.05 16.12
C GLU A 110 -2.73 -5.74 15.40
N MET A 111 -3.10 -4.61 16.01
CA MET A 111 -2.64 -3.29 15.61
C MET A 111 -2.13 -2.58 16.86
N LYS A 112 -0.84 -2.29 16.91
CA LYS A 112 -0.18 -1.71 18.08
C LYS A 112 0.50 -0.41 17.70
N GLY A 113 0.37 0.58 18.56
CA GLY A 113 1.16 1.80 18.50
C GLY A 113 0.88 2.72 19.68
N THR A 114 1.85 3.58 19.96
CA THR A 114 1.75 4.57 21.05
C THR A 114 1.55 5.94 20.45
N PRO A 115 0.54 6.73 20.89
CA PRO A 115 0.40 8.12 20.43
C PRO A 115 1.67 8.92 20.67
N LYS A 116 2.14 9.62 19.64
CA LYS A 116 3.29 10.53 19.67
C LYS A 116 2.95 11.83 20.40
N TYR A 117 1.67 12.21 20.38
CA TYR A 117 1.15 13.43 20.99
C TYR A 117 0.03 13.08 21.99
N PRO A 118 -0.39 14.04 22.86
CA PRO A 118 -1.42 13.78 23.87
C PRO A 118 -2.78 13.34 23.31
N ASP A 119 -3.10 13.71 22.07
CA ASP A 119 -4.31 13.26 21.39
C ASP A 119 -4.14 11.79 20.91
N PRO A 120 -4.96 10.85 21.41
CA PRO A 120 -4.87 9.44 21.01
C PRO A 120 -5.24 9.18 19.55
N TYR A 121 -5.87 10.14 18.85
CA TYR A 121 -6.18 10.08 17.42
C TYR A 121 -5.03 10.61 16.54
N GLY A 122 -3.95 11.09 17.17
CA GLY A 122 -2.80 11.67 16.49
C GLY A 122 -1.85 10.65 15.87
N ALA A 123 -0.69 11.17 15.48
CA ALA A 123 0.47 10.40 15.07
C ALA A 123 0.86 9.34 16.10
N LEU A 124 1.45 8.23 15.66
CA LEU A 124 2.07 7.23 16.52
C LEU A 124 3.59 7.40 16.53
N ILE A 125 4.22 6.93 17.60
CA ILE A 125 5.66 6.74 17.69
C ILE A 125 6.01 5.55 16.80
N SER A 126 6.91 5.74 15.85
CA SER A 126 7.29 4.68 14.90
C SER A 126 7.92 3.48 15.60
N ASP A 127 8.72 3.72 16.64
CA ASP A 127 9.32 2.64 17.43
C ASP A 127 8.25 1.87 18.23
N GLY A 128 8.23 0.55 18.06
CA GLY A 128 7.27 -0.35 18.68
C GLY A 128 5.86 -0.40 18.05
N SER A 129 5.55 0.46 17.07
CA SER A 129 4.29 0.39 16.32
C SER A 129 4.34 -0.68 15.24
N HIS A 130 3.32 -1.52 15.15
CA HIS A 130 3.25 -2.60 14.16
C HIS A 130 1.81 -3.04 13.86
N LEU A 131 1.62 -3.68 12.70
CA LEU A 131 0.38 -4.31 12.26
C LEU A 131 0.65 -5.77 11.97
N LEU A 132 -0.01 -6.65 12.70
CA LEU A 132 0.07 -8.09 12.51
C LEU A 132 -1.09 -8.56 11.63
N LEU A 133 -0.74 -9.08 10.45
CA LEU A 133 -1.67 -9.69 9.52
C LEU A 133 -1.50 -11.20 9.55
N THR A 134 -2.62 -11.92 9.61
CA THR A 134 -2.68 -13.39 9.50
C THR A 134 -3.44 -13.79 8.25
N GLY A 135 -3.21 -15.00 7.74
CA GLY A 135 -3.81 -15.43 6.47
C GLY A 135 -3.14 -14.79 5.24
N ALA A 136 -1.92 -14.26 5.41
CA ALA A 136 -1.19 -13.54 4.38
C ALA A 136 -0.57 -14.50 3.35
N ARG A 137 -0.83 -14.27 2.06
CA ARG A 137 -0.25 -15.06 0.96
C ARG A 137 0.91 -14.28 0.34
N LEU A 138 2.12 -14.78 0.53
CA LEU A 138 3.37 -14.10 0.17
C LEU A 138 4.07 -14.77 -1.01
N VAL A 139 4.25 -14.03 -2.09
CA VAL A 139 5.00 -14.47 -3.26
C VAL A 139 6.39 -13.86 -3.23
N LYS A 140 7.44 -14.67 -3.26
CA LYS A 140 8.82 -14.17 -3.44
C LYS A 140 9.01 -13.61 -4.85
N ILE A 141 9.73 -12.50 -4.94
CA ILE A 141 10.11 -11.85 -6.20
C ILE A 141 11.63 -11.70 -6.26
N ASP A 142 12.16 -11.58 -7.47
CA ASP A 142 13.60 -11.58 -7.72
C ASP A 142 14.20 -10.18 -7.66
N GLY A 143 13.41 -9.15 -8.00
CA GLY A 143 13.88 -7.78 -8.03
C GLY A 143 13.00 -6.89 -8.90
N PHE A 144 13.59 -5.81 -9.38
CA PHE A 144 12.89 -4.79 -10.15
C PHE A 144 13.66 -4.41 -11.41
N ALA A 145 12.95 -4.12 -12.49
CA ALA A 145 13.51 -3.49 -13.68
C ALA A 145 12.78 -2.17 -13.99
N PRO A 146 13.45 -1.23 -14.68
CA PRO A 146 12.73 -0.16 -15.34
C PRO A 146 11.60 -0.72 -16.23
N PRO A 147 10.46 -0.05 -16.32
CA PRO A 147 9.38 -0.48 -17.18
C PRO A 147 9.84 -0.48 -18.63
N LEU A 148 9.43 -1.50 -19.39
CA LEU A 148 9.62 -1.53 -20.83
C LEU A 148 8.67 -0.49 -21.44
N THR A 149 9.17 0.71 -21.75
CA THR A 149 8.43 1.64 -22.58
C THR A 149 8.35 1.03 -23.98
N ARG A 150 7.18 0.57 -24.42
CA ARG A 150 6.95 0.45 -25.86
C ARG A 150 7.03 1.87 -26.43
N TYR A 151 7.68 2.00 -27.58
CA TYR A 151 7.85 3.26 -28.31
C TYR A 151 6.50 3.99 -28.40
N GLY A 152 6.32 5.06 -27.60
CA GLY A 152 5.12 5.91 -27.62
C GLY A 152 4.19 5.83 -26.40
N ASP A 153 4.38 4.90 -25.46
CA ASP A 153 3.56 4.85 -24.24
C ASP A 153 4.02 5.91 -23.22
N GLN A 154 3.27 7.01 -23.13
CA GLN A 154 3.42 8.01 -22.07
C GLN A 154 2.76 7.58 -20.75
N ASP A 155 2.14 6.39 -20.70
CA ASP A 155 1.21 6.00 -19.63
C ASP A 155 1.85 5.39 -18.38
N MET A 156 3.10 4.91 -18.47
CA MET A 156 3.83 4.52 -17.26
C MET A 156 4.49 5.75 -16.68
N ALA A 157 4.04 6.16 -15.49
CA ALA A 157 4.67 7.25 -14.77
C ALA A 157 6.17 6.95 -14.65
N MET A 158 7.03 7.95 -14.88
CA MET A 158 8.50 7.86 -14.85
C MET A 158 9.09 7.16 -13.61
N ASN A 159 8.28 6.94 -12.57
CA ASN A 159 8.67 6.37 -11.29
C ASN A 159 8.30 4.89 -11.09
N ASP A 160 7.49 4.29 -11.96
CA ASP A 160 7.06 2.90 -11.81
C ASP A 160 8.19 1.93 -12.19
N LEU A 161 8.10 0.69 -11.71
CA LEU A 161 9.07 -0.38 -11.97
C LEU A 161 8.36 -1.70 -12.28
N ALA A 162 8.94 -2.51 -13.17
CA ALA A 162 8.51 -3.88 -13.39
C ALA A 162 8.94 -4.76 -12.21
N ILE A 163 8.02 -5.57 -11.69
CA ILE A 163 8.31 -6.61 -10.70
C ILE A 163 8.74 -7.87 -11.43
N LEU A 164 9.91 -8.43 -11.06
CA LEU A 164 10.49 -9.59 -11.73
C LEU A 164 10.36 -10.87 -10.91
N ARG A 165 10.05 -11.98 -11.57
CA ARG A 165 10.12 -13.33 -11.02
C ARG A 165 10.39 -14.36 -12.11
N GLY A 166 11.38 -15.23 -11.91
CA GLY A 166 11.82 -16.20 -12.92
C GLY A 166 12.38 -15.55 -14.19
N GLY A 167 12.84 -14.30 -14.12
CA GLY A 167 13.25 -13.52 -15.28
C GLY A 167 12.09 -12.89 -16.08
N GLU A 168 10.84 -13.09 -15.66
CA GLU A 168 9.66 -12.51 -16.31
C GLU A 168 9.06 -11.36 -15.47
N MET A 169 8.42 -10.41 -16.16
CA MET A 169 7.64 -9.38 -15.50
C MET A 169 6.30 -9.97 -15.02
N VAL A 170 6.03 -9.84 -13.73
CA VAL A 170 4.84 -10.41 -13.08
C VAL A 170 3.89 -9.37 -12.49
N GLY A 171 4.28 -8.08 -12.51
CA GLY A 171 3.50 -6.97 -11.97
C GLY A 171 4.22 -5.64 -12.12
N VAL A 172 3.59 -4.58 -11.62
CA VAL A 172 4.17 -3.23 -11.53
C VAL A 172 4.27 -2.83 -10.07
N LEU A 173 5.43 -2.27 -9.71
CA LEU A 173 5.68 -1.61 -8.44
C LEU A 173 5.48 -0.11 -8.64
N HIS A 174 4.58 0.47 -7.84
CA HIS A 174 4.59 1.90 -7.55
C HIS A 174 5.32 2.11 -6.22
N PRO A 175 6.60 2.53 -6.26
CA PRO A 175 7.42 2.58 -5.06
C PRO A 175 6.97 3.72 -4.14
N ASP A 176 6.98 3.46 -2.83
CA ASP A 176 6.66 4.50 -1.85
C ASP A 176 7.74 5.61 -1.81
N VAL A 177 9.01 5.27 -2.06
CA VAL A 177 10.09 6.26 -2.19
C VAL A 177 11.09 5.73 -3.19
N ARG A 178 11.20 6.34 -4.37
CA ARG A 178 12.09 5.84 -5.42
C ARG A 178 13.57 5.95 -5.06
N SER A 179 13.98 6.99 -4.32
CA SER A 179 15.37 7.15 -3.85
C SER A 179 15.79 6.09 -2.84
N ASP A 180 14.84 5.48 -2.13
CA ASP A 180 15.11 4.40 -1.17
C ASP A 180 15.31 3.05 -1.87
N LEU A 181 15.04 2.98 -3.17
CA LEU A 181 15.22 1.78 -3.97
C LEU A 181 16.63 1.71 -4.53
N ASP A 182 17.49 0.97 -3.85
CA ASP A 182 18.74 0.51 -4.42
C ASP A 182 18.49 -0.67 -5.37
N ILE A 183 18.08 -0.35 -6.60
CA ILE A 183 17.75 -1.34 -7.65
C ILE A 183 18.95 -2.25 -7.95
N GLU A 184 20.17 -1.70 -7.94
CA GLU A 184 21.38 -2.47 -8.17
C GLU A 184 21.61 -3.50 -7.06
N ARG A 185 21.47 -3.11 -5.78
CA ARG A 185 21.51 -4.06 -4.66
C ARG A 185 20.43 -5.13 -4.77
N TYR A 186 19.21 -4.75 -5.15
CA TYR A 186 18.12 -5.71 -5.31
C TYR A 186 18.35 -6.71 -6.44
N ASN A 187 19.06 -6.31 -7.49
CA ASN A 187 19.31 -7.19 -8.64
C ASN A 187 20.66 -7.94 -8.57
N ALA A 188 21.64 -7.43 -7.80
CA ALA A 188 22.97 -8.01 -7.67
C ALA A 188 23.10 -9.05 -6.54
N SER A 189 22.14 -9.12 -5.62
CA SER A 189 22.20 -10.04 -4.49
C SER A 189 21.97 -11.49 -4.93
N THR A 190 23.05 -12.28 -4.97
CA THR A 190 22.97 -13.75 -5.08
C THR A 190 22.32 -14.39 -3.86
N ASP A 191 22.25 -13.67 -2.74
CA ASP A 191 21.50 -14.07 -1.54
C ASP A 191 20.15 -13.35 -1.51
N LYS A 192 19.15 -14.00 -2.14
CA LYS A 192 17.72 -13.94 -1.83
C LYS A 192 17.28 -12.65 -1.15
N VAL A 193 17.15 -11.58 -1.92
CA VAL A 193 16.53 -10.36 -1.42
C VAL A 193 15.21 -10.74 -0.79
N GLY A 194 14.99 -10.38 0.48
CA GLY A 194 13.79 -10.72 1.24
C GLY A 194 12.53 -10.00 0.74
N LEU A 195 12.43 -9.73 -0.56
CA LEU A 195 11.31 -9.11 -1.22
C LEU A 195 10.20 -10.12 -1.43
N VAL A 196 9.01 -9.71 -1.01
CA VAL A 196 7.78 -10.48 -1.21
C VAL A 196 6.66 -9.55 -1.64
N CYS A 197 5.78 -10.06 -2.49
CA CYS A 197 4.49 -9.47 -2.77
C CYS A 197 3.43 -10.09 -1.85
N LEU A 198 2.66 -9.23 -1.19
CA LEU A 198 1.48 -9.59 -0.42
C LEU A 198 0.24 -9.19 -1.21
N ALA A 199 -0.60 -10.14 -1.59
CA ALA A 199 -1.90 -9.81 -2.19
C ALA A 199 -2.88 -9.32 -1.10
N LEU A 200 -3.61 -8.23 -1.38
CA LEU A 200 -4.59 -7.64 -0.46
C LEU A 200 -6.01 -7.64 -1.01
N MET A 201 -6.16 -7.49 -2.32
CA MET A 201 -7.45 -7.50 -3.04
C MET A 201 -7.24 -7.69 -4.54
N GLY A 202 -8.29 -7.93 -5.30
CA GLY A 202 -8.20 -7.94 -6.77
C GLY A 202 -8.09 -6.54 -7.35
N GLU A 203 -7.58 -6.45 -8.57
CA GLU A 203 -7.53 -5.19 -9.30
C GLU A 203 -8.96 -4.72 -9.67
N PRO A 204 -9.31 -3.45 -9.42
CA PRO A 204 -10.59 -2.89 -9.86
C PRO A 204 -10.68 -2.85 -11.39
N GLU A 205 -11.85 -3.25 -11.93
CA GLU A 205 -12.15 -3.23 -13.37
C GLU A 205 -12.29 -1.81 -13.94
N ARG A 206 -12.60 -0.83 -13.08
CA ARG A 206 -12.75 0.58 -13.43
C ARG A 206 -11.88 1.40 -12.50
N GLY A 207 -10.77 1.92 -13.00
CA GLY A 207 -9.88 2.81 -12.27
C GLY A 207 -9.37 3.93 -13.18
N GLU A 208 -9.04 5.07 -12.59
CA GLU A 208 -8.43 6.21 -13.31
C GLU A 208 -7.05 5.87 -13.91
N THR A 209 -6.40 4.83 -13.39
CA THR A 209 -5.11 4.37 -13.90
C THR A 209 -5.35 3.22 -14.86
N GLU A 210 -5.10 3.49 -16.14
CA GLU A 210 -5.19 2.48 -17.18
C GLU A 210 -4.21 1.34 -16.91
N ARG A 211 -4.61 0.15 -17.33
CA ARG A 211 -3.79 -1.05 -17.27
C ARG A 211 -2.62 -0.85 -18.25
N PRO A 212 -1.36 -1.17 -17.88
CA PRO A 212 -0.24 -1.01 -18.79
C PRO A 212 -0.47 -1.77 -20.09
N SER A 213 -0.10 -1.15 -21.22
CA SER A 213 -0.32 -1.69 -22.56
C SER A 213 0.21 -3.12 -22.75
N LEU A 214 1.33 -3.43 -22.10
CA LEU A 214 1.95 -4.75 -22.04
C LEU A 214 0.97 -5.87 -21.69
N TYR A 215 -0.04 -5.54 -20.91
CA TYR A 215 -1.04 -6.47 -20.44
C TYR A 215 -2.28 -6.56 -21.34
N HIS A 216 -2.49 -5.63 -22.28
CA HIS A 216 -3.57 -5.71 -23.28
C HIS A 216 -3.35 -6.87 -24.26
N ASP A 217 -2.09 -7.15 -24.58
CA ASP A 217 -1.72 -8.26 -25.49
C ASP A 217 -1.89 -9.65 -24.85
N LEU A 218 -1.98 -9.73 -23.52
CA LEU A 218 -1.95 -11.00 -22.76
C LEU A 218 -3.33 -11.64 -22.53
N ASN A 219 -4.42 -11.09 -23.09
CA ASN A 219 -5.80 -11.59 -22.97
C ASN A 219 -6.22 -11.99 -21.54
N VAL A 220 -5.71 -11.28 -20.53
CA VAL A 220 -6.03 -11.58 -19.12
C VAL A 220 -7.41 -11.04 -18.80
N LYS A 221 -8.27 -11.89 -18.25
CA LYS A 221 -9.66 -11.57 -17.94
C LYS A 221 -9.76 -10.71 -16.68
N ASN A 222 -10.88 -10.02 -16.55
CA ASN A 222 -11.24 -9.37 -15.28
C ASN A 222 -11.30 -10.40 -14.15
N GLY A 223 -10.81 -10.01 -12.96
CA GLY A 223 -10.72 -10.89 -11.79
C GLY A 223 -9.49 -11.81 -11.73
N GLU A 224 -8.66 -11.85 -12.77
CA GLU A 224 -7.41 -12.64 -12.78
C GLU A 224 -6.20 -11.85 -12.23
N LEU A 225 -6.38 -10.58 -11.87
CA LEU A 225 -5.33 -9.70 -11.36
C LEU A 225 -5.60 -9.26 -9.93
N VAL A 226 -4.51 -9.07 -9.18
CA VAL A 226 -4.52 -8.59 -7.80
C VAL A 226 -3.64 -7.37 -7.60
N MET A 227 -4.05 -6.61 -6.60
CA MET A 227 -3.34 -5.49 -6.01
C MET A 227 -2.90 -5.83 -4.59
N GLY A 228 -1.76 -5.30 -4.17
CA GLY A 228 -1.14 -5.67 -2.93
C GLY A 228 0.03 -4.76 -2.55
N LEU A 229 0.90 -5.26 -1.68
CA LEU A 229 2.11 -4.57 -1.25
C LEU A 229 3.34 -5.31 -1.74
N VAL A 230 4.38 -4.56 -2.09
CA VAL A 230 5.75 -5.07 -2.09
C VAL A 230 6.34 -4.81 -0.71
N LEU A 231 6.88 -5.85 -0.10
CA LEU A 231 7.42 -5.85 1.24
C LEU A 231 8.87 -6.30 1.21
N ARG A 232 9.70 -5.72 2.07
CA ARG A 232 11.09 -6.12 2.31
C ARG A 232 11.19 -6.70 3.71
N ARG A 233 11.68 -7.93 3.82
CA ARG A 233 12.03 -8.53 5.11
C ARG A 233 13.12 -7.71 5.80
N ARG A 234 12.96 -7.47 7.09
CA ARG A 234 13.96 -6.76 7.90
C ARG A 234 15.18 -7.65 8.15
N GLU A 235 16.38 -7.16 7.85
CA GLU A 235 17.63 -7.95 7.97
C GLU A 235 17.95 -8.32 9.43
N ASN A 236 17.61 -7.45 10.39
CA ASN A 236 17.84 -7.63 11.83
C ASN A 236 16.54 -7.83 12.64
N GLY A 237 15.44 -8.17 11.98
CA GLY A 237 14.13 -8.35 12.62
C GLY A 237 13.81 -9.80 12.98
N GLU A 238 12.74 -9.99 13.75
CA GLU A 238 12.15 -11.31 13.95
C GLU A 238 11.68 -11.92 12.62
N ASP A 239 11.56 -13.25 12.54
CA ASP A 239 10.99 -13.90 11.36
C ASP A 239 9.55 -13.41 11.14
N GLY A 240 9.24 -12.97 9.92
CA GLY A 240 7.95 -12.38 9.59
C GLY A 240 7.85 -10.86 9.78
N GLU A 241 8.93 -10.15 10.14
CA GLU A 241 8.97 -8.68 10.11
C GLU A 241 9.26 -8.12 8.72
N TYR A 242 8.39 -7.21 8.27
CA TYR A 242 8.44 -6.62 6.95
C TYR A 242 8.24 -5.11 6.96
N GLU A 243 9.01 -4.43 6.13
CA GLU A 243 8.81 -3.02 5.80
C GLU A 243 8.13 -2.91 4.43
N ARG A 244 7.13 -2.04 4.32
CA ARG A 244 6.54 -1.72 3.02
C ARG A 244 7.56 -0.98 2.13
N VAL A 245 7.63 -1.44 0.88
CA VAL A 245 8.45 -0.87 -0.20
C VAL A 245 7.58 -0.06 -1.15
N GLY A 246 6.37 -0.53 -1.44
CA GLY A 246 5.43 0.15 -2.33
C GLY A 246 4.19 -0.67 -2.64
N LEU A 247 3.39 -0.16 -3.57
CA LEU A 247 2.18 -0.82 -4.04
C LEU A 247 2.53 -1.78 -5.19
N ALA A 248 2.08 -3.03 -5.09
CA ALA A 248 2.13 -4.00 -6.17
C ALA A 248 0.79 -3.97 -6.93
N ARG A 249 0.83 -3.77 -8.24
CA ARG A 249 -0.34 -3.74 -9.11
C ARG A 249 -0.25 -4.71 -10.27
N TRP A 250 -1.42 -5.11 -10.76
CA TRP A 250 -1.59 -6.01 -11.89
C TRP A 250 -0.81 -7.33 -11.77
N MET A 251 -0.71 -7.85 -10.55
CA MET A 251 -0.10 -9.16 -10.29
C MET A 251 -1.09 -10.27 -10.66
N ARG A 252 -0.63 -11.40 -11.21
CA ARG A 252 -1.55 -12.51 -11.53
C ARG A 252 -2.05 -13.22 -10.26
N LEU A 253 -3.37 -13.36 -10.13
CA LEU A 253 -4.01 -14.00 -8.98
C LEU A 253 -3.53 -15.44 -8.76
N GLU A 254 -3.28 -16.18 -9.84
CA GLU A 254 -2.83 -17.58 -9.80
C GLU A 254 -1.55 -17.77 -9.00
N MET A 255 -0.66 -16.77 -9.02
CA MET A 255 0.61 -16.80 -8.27
C MET A 255 0.41 -16.93 -6.76
N PHE A 256 -0.76 -16.54 -6.25
CA PHE A 256 -1.10 -16.53 -4.82
C PHE A 256 -2.00 -17.70 -4.41
N ARG A 257 -2.61 -18.42 -5.37
CA ARG A 257 -3.59 -19.49 -5.06
C ARG A 257 -2.96 -20.70 -4.37
N GLU A 258 -1.77 -21.08 -4.82
CA GLU A 258 -1.04 -22.26 -4.31
C GLU A 258 -0.09 -21.94 -3.15
N VAL A 259 0.01 -20.66 -2.79
CA VAL A 259 0.87 -20.21 -1.69
C VAL A 259 0.16 -20.43 -0.36
N GLY A 260 0.87 -21.02 0.59
CA GLY A 260 0.37 -21.20 1.96
C GLY A 260 0.13 -19.86 2.66
N GLU A 261 -0.79 -19.87 3.62
CA GLU A 261 -1.06 -18.71 4.45
C GLU A 261 0.02 -18.54 5.53
N GLY A 262 0.43 -17.30 5.75
CA GLY A 262 1.46 -16.92 6.70
C GLY A 262 1.05 -15.73 7.56
N VAL A 263 2.02 -15.25 8.32
CA VAL A 263 1.91 -14.10 9.21
C VAL A 263 2.85 -13.01 8.73
N VAL A 264 2.37 -11.77 8.69
CA VAL A 264 3.14 -10.60 8.32
C VAL A 264 3.04 -9.59 9.45
N LYS A 265 4.17 -9.26 10.06
CA LYS A 265 4.31 -8.14 10.99
C LYS A 265 4.86 -6.94 10.22
N LEU A 266 3.97 -6.04 9.82
CA LEU A 266 4.33 -4.79 9.17
C LEU A 266 4.83 -3.80 10.23
N VAL A 267 6.05 -3.30 10.03
CA VAL A 267 6.72 -2.31 10.89
C VAL A 267 7.04 -1.03 10.12
#